data_AF-A0A0G0CVC9-F1
#
_entry.id   AF-A0A0G0CVC9-F1
#
_cell.length_a   1.000
_cell.length_b   1.000
_cell.length_c   1.000
_cell.angle_alpha   90.00
_cell.angle_beta   90.00
_cell.angle_gamma   90.00
#
_symmetry.space_group_name_H-M   'P 1'
#
loop_
_entity.id
_entity.type
_entity.pdbx_description
1 polymer ?
#
loop_
_entity_poly.entity_id
_entity_poly.type
_entity_poly.pdbx_seq_one_letter_code
_entity_poly.pdbx_strand_id
1 'polypeptide(L)'
;MKSRIAGISTTILTAFIILLVSLLKCVTPNYAYSPMVLSEKAVDNSQLDVDYDLPYQGKILPDNPLWYVKVLRDKVWLVITFNSSKKAELNLLFADKRLSSSLELFKKNKPDLGLSVLTKSGKYLEKSAGLMGDDKDFLKKLSLSSLKHREIIEEEILSLTPEDLRPKVIKTEDYSKLTYEKVKDKMLSVGLVPPNNPFETK
;
A
#
# COMPACT_ATOMS: atom_id res chain seq x y z
N MET A 1 -6.28 -15.15 -52.11
CA MET A 1 -7.25 -14.40 -51.25
C MET A 1 -6.94 -14.47 -49.77
N LYS A 2 -6.67 -15.64 -49.17
CA LYS A 2 -6.47 -15.80 -47.71
C LYS A 2 -5.36 -14.92 -47.10
N SER A 3 -4.20 -14.73 -47.77
CA SER A 3 -3.10 -13.90 -47.20
C SER A 3 -3.39 -12.39 -47.21
N ARG A 4 -4.21 -11.91 -48.15
CA ARG A 4 -4.63 -10.49 -48.18
C ARG A 4 -5.62 -10.17 -47.05
N ILE A 5 -6.52 -11.11 -46.76
CA ILE A 5 -7.47 -10.99 -45.63
C ILE A 5 -6.72 -11.01 -44.28
N ALA A 6 -5.71 -11.87 -44.15
CA ALA A 6 -4.86 -11.91 -42.96
C ALA A 6 -4.08 -10.60 -42.73
N GLY A 7 -3.54 -10.00 -43.80
CA GLY A 7 -2.85 -8.70 -43.70
C GLY A 7 -3.77 -7.56 -43.25
N ILE A 8 -4.99 -7.49 -43.80
CA ILE A 8 -6.00 -6.49 -43.42
C ILE A 8 -6.46 -6.68 -41.98
N SER A 9 -6.65 -7.92 -41.53
CA SER A 9 -7.03 -8.20 -40.14
C SER A 9 -5.96 -7.72 -39.15
N THR A 10 -4.68 -7.90 -39.48
CA THR A 10 -3.57 -7.47 -38.61
C THR A 10 -3.49 -5.95 -38.52
N THR A 11 -3.69 -5.22 -39.62
CA THR A 11 -3.66 -3.75 -39.61
C THR A 11 -4.85 -3.14 -38.86
N ILE A 12 -6.04 -3.75 -38.97
CA ILE A 12 -7.21 -3.34 -38.19
C ILE A 12 -6.96 -3.58 -36.69
N LEU A 13 -6.37 -4.72 -36.33
CA LEU A 13 -6.06 -5.05 -34.94
C LEU A 13 -5.04 -4.06 -34.34
N THR A 14 -3.98 -3.74 -35.07
CA THR A 14 -2.98 -2.76 -34.60
C THR A 14 -3.56 -1.36 -34.51
N ALA A 15 -4.37 -0.91 -35.48
CA ALA A 15 -5.07 0.37 -35.41
C ALA A 15 -6.02 0.44 -34.21
N PHE A 16 -6.75 -0.64 -33.93
CA PHE A 16 -7.63 -0.72 -32.76
C PHE A 16 -6.85 -0.65 -31.45
N ILE A 17 -5.70 -1.32 -31.35
CA ILE A 17 -4.81 -1.24 -30.17
C ILE A 17 -4.30 0.19 -29.97
N ILE A 18 -3.87 0.87 -31.03
CA ILE A 18 -3.39 2.27 -30.97
C ILE A 18 -4.50 3.22 -30.53
N LEU A 19 -5.72 3.04 -31.07
CA LEU A 19 -6.89 3.83 -30.68
C LEU A 19 -7.25 3.60 -29.21
N LEU A 20 -7.26 2.34 -28.77
CA LEU A 20 -7.55 1.97 -27.38
C LEU A 20 -6.54 2.62 -26.43
N VAL A 21 -5.24 2.56 -26.74
CA VAL A 21 -4.20 3.21 -25.93
C VAL A 21 -4.36 4.73 -25.89
N SER A 22 -4.77 5.37 -26.99
CA SER A 22 -5.01 6.83 -27.01
C SER A 22 -6.24 7.24 -26.19
N LEU A 23 -7.33 6.49 -26.27
CA LEU A 23 -8.53 6.74 -25.47
C LEU A 23 -8.22 6.60 -23.98
N LEU A 24 -7.45 5.58 -23.58
CA LEU A 24 -7.04 5.39 -22.19
C LEU A 24 -6.16 6.54 -21.66
N LYS A 25 -5.33 7.16 -22.52
CA LYS A 25 -4.52 8.35 -22.15
C LYS A 25 -5.36 9.61 -21.96
N CYS A 26 -6.46 9.76 -22.69
CA CYS A 26 -7.29 10.98 -22.63
C CYS A 26 -8.16 11.04 -21.36
N VAL A 27 -8.48 9.88 -20.77
CA VAL A 27 -9.42 9.77 -19.65
C VAL A 27 -8.80 10.06 -18.28
N THR A 28 -7.48 10.28 -18.16
CA THR A 28 -6.86 10.62 -16.87
C THR A 28 -6.95 12.13 -16.60
N PRO A 29 -7.84 12.61 -15.70
CA PRO A 29 -7.86 14.01 -15.31
C PRO A 29 -6.55 14.38 -14.60
N ASN A 30 -5.93 15.48 -15.02
CA ASN A 30 -4.82 16.08 -14.28
C ASN A 30 -5.39 16.89 -13.12
N TYR A 31 -5.36 16.34 -11.92
CA TYR A 31 -5.70 17.09 -10.72
C TYR A 31 -4.54 18.05 -10.38
N ALA A 32 -4.82 19.35 -10.41
CA ALA A 32 -3.91 20.35 -9.89
C ALA A 32 -4.06 20.37 -8.36
N TYR A 33 -3.06 19.84 -7.66
CA TYR A 33 -2.99 19.92 -6.20
C TYR A 33 -2.22 21.17 -5.78
N SER A 34 -2.52 21.68 -4.59
CA SER A 34 -1.69 22.71 -3.96
C SER A 34 -0.23 22.23 -3.89
N PRO A 35 0.75 23.12 -4.13
CA PRO A 35 2.15 22.76 -4.04
C PRO A 35 2.44 22.21 -2.64
N MET A 36 3.26 21.17 -2.60
CA MET A 36 3.67 20.54 -1.37
C MET A 36 4.54 21.52 -0.58
N VAL A 37 3.97 22.08 0.48
CA VAL A 37 4.74 22.81 1.48
C VAL A 37 5.32 21.76 2.43
N LEU A 38 6.64 21.67 2.49
CA LEU A 38 7.30 21.00 3.61
C LEU A 38 6.85 21.75 4.87
N SER A 39 5.93 21.16 5.61
CA SER A 39 5.59 21.64 6.94
C SER A 39 6.84 21.49 7.78
N GLU A 40 7.47 22.61 8.14
CA GLU A 40 8.54 22.68 9.13
C GLU A 40 7.94 22.32 10.49
N LYS A 41 7.68 21.03 10.71
CA LYS A 41 7.27 20.50 12.00
C LYS A 41 8.50 20.67 12.89
N ALA A 42 8.43 21.59 13.86
CA ALA A 42 9.45 21.76 14.88
C ALA A 42 9.75 20.38 15.49
N VAL A 43 11.02 19.99 15.44
CA VAL A 43 11.54 18.70 15.90
C VAL A 43 11.33 18.62 17.40
N ASP A 44 10.21 18.04 17.82
CA ASP A 44 10.10 17.49 19.16
C ASP A 44 10.68 16.08 19.12
N ASN A 45 11.74 15.85 19.91
CA ASN A 45 12.61 14.67 19.85
C ASN A 45 11.96 13.40 20.45
N SER A 46 10.65 13.21 20.30
CA SER A 46 10.01 11.91 20.53
C SER A 46 9.93 11.16 19.20
N GLN A 47 11.08 10.70 18.68
CA GLN A 47 11.05 9.78 17.55
C GLN A 47 10.34 8.50 18.01
N LEU A 48 9.13 8.31 17.52
CA LEU A 48 8.36 7.09 17.71
C LEU A 48 9.06 6.02 16.86
N ASP A 49 10.01 5.28 17.45
CA ASP A 49 10.75 4.26 16.73
C ASP A 49 10.15 2.88 17.02
N VAL A 50 9.51 2.30 16.00
CA VAL A 50 9.06 0.91 16.01
C VAL A 50 10.14 0.06 15.33
N ASP A 51 10.73 -0.85 16.10
CA ASP A 51 11.72 -1.82 15.60
C ASP A 51 11.05 -2.86 14.69
N TYR A 52 10.93 -2.52 13.40
CA TYR A 52 10.40 -3.39 12.36
C TYR A 52 10.97 -3.04 10.98
N ASP A 53 11.66 -4.00 10.38
CA ASP A 53 12.20 -3.89 9.03
C ASP A 53 11.12 -4.07 7.96
N LEU A 54 10.80 -2.97 7.27
CA LEU A 54 9.87 -3.01 6.16
C LEU A 54 10.48 -3.68 4.92
N PRO A 55 9.79 -4.65 4.30
CA PRO A 55 10.23 -5.24 3.06
C PRO A 55 10.29 -4.22 1.93
N TYR A 56 11.43 -4.20 1.25
CA TYR A 56 11.69 -3.33 0.10
C TYR A 56 10.63 -3.47 -1.01
N GLN A 57 10.11 -2.34 -1.50
CA GLN A 57 9.08 -2.30 -2.54
C GLN A 57 9.54 -2.81 -3.91
N GLY A 58 10.85 -2.88 -4.15
CA GLY A 58 11.42 -3.18 -5.46
C GLY A 58 11.51 -1.96 -6.37
N LYS A 59 12.16 -2.11 -7.53
CA LYS A 59 12.44 -1.00 -8.47
C LYS A 59 11.22 -0.51 -9.26
N ILE A 60 10.17 -1.32 -9.34
CA ILE A 60 8.99 -1.03 -10.16
C ILE A 60 7.95 -0.35 -9.29
N LEU A 61 7.68 0.92 -9.56
CA LEU A 61 6.65 1.72 -8.91
C LEU A 61 5.35 1.72 -9.72
N PRO A 62 4.22 2.08 -9.10
CA PRO A 62 2.91 2.23 -9.75
C PRO A 62 2.86 3.18 -10.95
N ASP A 63 3.91 3.99 -11.11
CA ASP A 63 4.08 4.96 -12.20
C ASP A 63 4.56 4.33 -13.52
N ASN A 64 5.05 3.08 -13.49
CA ASN A 64 5.56 2.39 -14.68
C ASN A 64 4.54 1.34 -15.19
N PRO A 65 4.35 1.18 -16.52
CA PRO A 65 3.49 0.13 -17.09
C PRO A 65 3.81 -1.30 -16.61
N LEU A 66 5.07 -1.62 -16.27
CA LEU A 66 5.46 -2.93 -15.74
C LEU A 66 4.83 -3.23 -14.38
N TRP A 67 4.29 -2.22 -13.68
CA TRP A 67 3.54 -2.41 -12.45
C TRP A 67 2.31 -3.29 -12.63
N TYR A 68 1.62 -3.19 -13.78
CA TYR A 68 0.43 -4.01 -14.03
C TYR A 68 0.76 -5.50 -14.05
N VAL A 69 1.92 -5.87 -14.62
CA VAL A 69 2.41 -7.25 -14.63
C VAL A 69 2.71 -7.72 -13.20
N LYS A 70 3.33 -6.86 -12.39
CA LYS A 70 3.59 -7.14 -10.96
C LYS A 70 2.29 -7.37 -10.19
N VAL A 71 1.29 -6.51 -10.35
CA VAL A 71 -0.01 -6.63 -9.67
C VAL A 71 -0.73 -7.90 -10.11
N LEU A 72 -0.66 -8.26 -11.40
CA LEU A 72 -1.26 -9.49 -11.91
C LEU A 72 -0.61 -10.72 -11.26
N ARG A 73 0.72 -10.78 -11.23
CA ARG A 73 1.46 -11.85 -10.55
C ARG A 73 1.05 -11.96 -9.08
N ASP A 74 1.03 -10.84 -8.36
CA ASP A 74 0.65 -10.83 -6.94
C ASP A 74 -0.77 -11.36 -6.72
N LYS A 75 -1.71 -11.00 -7.60
CA LYS A 75 -3.09 -11.50 -7.56
C LYS A 75 -3.15 -13.01 -7.84
N VAL A 76 -2.44 -13.49 -8.85
CA VAL A 76 -2.36 -14.92 -9.18
C VAL A 76 -1.80 -15.71 -7.99
N TRP A 77 -0.74 -15.22 -7.36
CA TRP A 77 -0.15 -15.83 -6.17
C TRP A 77 -1.16 -15.92 -5.01
N LEU A 78 -1.92 -14.84 -4.77
CA LEU A 78 -2.92 -14.78 -3.70
C LEU A 78 -4.10 -15.73 -3.95
N VAL A 79 -4.48 -15.94 -5.22
CA VAL A 79 -5.54 -16.88 -5.62
C VAL A 79 -5.07 -18.33 -5.49
N ILE A 80 -3.83 -18.63 -5.86
CA ILE A 80 -3.26 -19.99 -5.75
C ILE A 80 -3.00 -20.38 -4.28
N THR A 81 -2.83 -19.42 -3.39
CA THR A 81 -2.58 -19.69 -1.96
C THR A 81 -3.90 -19.97 -1.23
N PHE A 82 -4.20 -21.25 -1.05
CA PHE A 82 -5.42 -21.70 -0.37
C PHE A 82 -5.32 -21.75 1.16
N ASN A 83 -4.11 -21.85 1.73
CA ASN A 83 -3.92 -21.88 3.18
C ASN A 83 -4.12 -20.48 3.79
N SER A 84 -5.02 -20.36 4.77
CA SER A 84 -5.36 -19.08 5.40
C SER A 84 -4.16 -18.40 6.07
N SER A 85 -3.30 -19.15 6.77
CA SER A 85 -2.13 -18.58 7.46
C SER A 85 -1.13 -18.01 6.45
N LYS A 86 -0.75 -18.80 5.43
CA LYS A 86 0.13 -18.33 4.35
C LYS A 86 -0.48 -17.16 3.58
N LYS A 87 -1.80 -17.15 3.42
CA LYS A 87 -2.51 -16.06 2.78
C LYS A 87 -2.47 -14.79 3.63
N ALA A 88 -2.57 -14.89 4.95
CA ALA A 88 -2.39 -13.75 5.86
C ALA A 88 -0.98 -13.16 5.72
N GLU A 89 0.06 -13.99 5.76
CA GLU A 89 1.45 -13.56 5.54
C GLU A 89 1.66 -12.86 4.19
N LEU A 90 1.06 -13.38 3.11
CA LEU A 90 1.13 -12.74 1.80
C LEU A 90 0.41 -11.38 1.78
N ASN A 91 -0.75 -11.28 2.43
CA ASN A 91 -1.44 -10.00 2.56
C ASN A 91 -0.59 -8.98 3.36
N LEU A 92 0.04 -9.40 4.45
CA LEU A 92 0.97 -8.58 5.22
C LEU A 92 2.14 -8.09 4.34
N LEU A 93 2.80 -9.01 3.64
CA LEU A 93 3.91 -8.69 2.74
C LEU A 93 3.50 -7.68 1.65
N PHE A 94 2.26 -7.81 1.14
CA PHE A 94 1.71 -6.92 0.14
C PHE A 94 1.30 -5.55 0.70
N ALA A 95 0.88 -5.49 1.96
CA ALA A 95 0.65 -4.24 2.67
C ALA A 95 1.97 -3.49 2.82
N ASP A 96 2.95 -4.11 3.48
CA ASP A 96 4.26 -3.50 3.75
C ASP A 96 4.93 -2.95 2.47
N LYS A 97 4.98 -3.75 1.40
CA LYS A 97 5.56 -3.31 0.12
C LYS A 97 4.81 -2.10 -0.49
N ARG A 98 3.50 -2.00 -0.26
CA ARG A 98 2.68 -0.90 -0.79
C ARG A 98 2.85 0.35 0.07
N LEU A 99 3.01 0.23 1.38
CA LEU A 99 3.38 1.36 2.23
C LEU A 99 4.68 2.01 1.73
N SER A 100 5.74 1.22 1.56
CA SER A 100 7.02 1.74 1.11
C SER A 100 6.96 2.28 -0.33
N SER A 101 6.14 1.67 -1.20
CA SER A 101 5.86 2.24 -2.55
C SER A 101 5.14 3.58 -2.48
N SER A 102 4.19 3.73 -1.55
CA SER A 102 3.43 4.96 -1.34
C SER A 102 4.35 6.07 -0.89
N LEU A 103 5.18 5.82 0.13
CA LEU A 103 6.17 6.77 0.63
C LEU A 103 7.07 7.29 -0.50
N GLU A 104 7.58 6.40 -1.34
CA GLU A 104 8.40 6.77 -2.51
C GLU A 104 7.64 7.63 -3.53
N LEU A 105 6.33 7.42 -3.70
CA LEU A 105 5.49 8.24 -4.58
C LEU A 105 5.24 9.64 -4.01
N PHE A 106 5.04 9.75 -2.70
CA PHE A 106 4.97 11.05 -2.02
C PHE A 106 6.30 11.80 -2.16
N LYS A 107 7.44 11.12 -1.95
CA LYS A 107 8.79 11.68 -2.20
C LYS A 107 9.00 12.15 -3.65
N LYS A 108 8.28 11.55 -4.62
CA LYS A 108 8.33 11.90 -6.05
C LYS A 108 7.29 12.94 -6.48
N ASN A 109 6.64 13.64 -5.54
CA ASN A 109 5.57 14.61 -5.83
C ASN A 109 4.41 14.00 -6.64
N LYS A 110 4.08 12.71 -6.39
CA LYS A 110 2.91 12.03 -6.96
C LYS A 110 1.91 11.64 -5.85
N PRO A 111 1.36 12.61 -5.10
CA PRO A 111 0.59 12.33 -3.89
C PRO A 111 -0.75 11.65 -4.15
N ASP A 112 -1.38 11.85 -5.32
CA ASP A 112 -2.62 11.15 -5.69
C ASP A 112 -2.41 9.64 -5.87
N LEU A 113 -1.37 9.28 -6.63
CA LEU A 113 -0.98 7.89 -6.82
C LEU A 113 -0.47 7.29 -5.51
N GLY A 114 0.27 8.06 -4.71
CA GLY A 114 0.70 7.72 -3.36
C GLY A 114 -0.48 7.34 -2.47
N LEU A 115 -1.47 8.22 -2.34
CA LEU A 115 -2.69 7.99 -1.55
C LEU A 115 -3.46 6.74 -1.99
N SER A 116 -3.59 6.51 -3.31
CA SER A 116 -4.24 5.30 -3.84
C SER A 116 -3.52 4.03 -3.41
N VAL A 117 -2.18 4.07 -3.40
CA VAL A 117 -1.33 2.94 -3.02
C VAL A 117 -1.31 2.76 -1.51
N LEU A 118 -1.31 3.85 -0.73
CA LEU A 118 -1.44 3.86 0.73
C LEU A 118 -2.76 3.23 1.18
N THR A 119 -3.86 3.64 0.56
CA THR A 119 -5.19 3.08 0.83
C THR A 119 -5.21 1.57 0.56
N LYS A 120 -4.54 1.12 -0.53
CA LYS A 120 -4.41 -0.30 -0.82
C LYS A 120 -3.56 -1.01 0.23
N SER A 121 -2.47 -0.39 0.70
CA SER A 121 -1.66 -0.91 1.81
C SER A 121 -2.52 -1.23 3.02
N GLY A 122 -3.28 -0.25 3.52
CA GLY A 122 -4.16 -0.42 4.68
C GLY A 122 -5.20 -1.53 4.49
N LYS A 123 -5.80 -1.62 3.29
CA LYS A 123 -6.75 -2.72 2.97
C LYS A 123 -6.11 -4.11 2.96
N TYR A 124 -4.85 -4.23 2.53
CA TYR A 124 -4.13 -5.50 2.59
C TYR A 124 -3.76 -5.85 4.04
N LEU A 125 -3.39 -4.85 4.83
CA LEU A 125 -3.10 -4.99 6.26
C LEU A 125 -4.35 -5.49 7.03
N GLU A 126 -5.50 -4.86 6.81
CA GLU A 126 -6.78 -5.27 7.38
C GLU A 126 -7.16 -6.71 6.99
N LYS A 127 -6.97 -7.08 5.71
CA LYS A 127 -7.20 -8.45 5.23
C LYS A 127 -6.27 -9.46 5.88
N SER A 128 -5.03 -9.09 6.14
CA SER A 128 -4.07 -9.91 6.86
C SER A 128 -4.59 -10.25 8.26
N ALA A 129 -5.04 -9.24 9.02
CA ALA A 129 -5.67 -9.45 10.32
C ALA A 129 -7.06 -10.10 10.24
N GLY A 130 -7.72 -10.09 9.08
CA GLY A 130 -8.93 -10.89 8.82
C GLY A 130 -8.67 -12.38 8.78
N LEU A 131 -7.47 -12.79 8.35
CA LEU A 131 -7.08 -14.17 8.10
C LEU A 131 -6.09 -14.70 9.15
N MET A 132 -5.78 -13.91 10.17
CA MET A 132 -4.83 -14.25 11.22
C MET A 132 -5.28 -15.49 12.01
N GLY A 133 -4.36 -16.42 12.19
CA GLY A 133 -4.55 -17.58 13.07
C GLY A 133 -4.04 -17.31 14.49
N ASP A 134 -3.73 -18.39 15.21
CA ASP A 134 -3.15 -18.35 16.56
C ASP A 134 -1.61 -18.43 16.56
N ASP A 135 -1.00 -18.25 15.38
CA ASP A 135 0.45 -18.27 15.25
C ASP A 135 1.07 -17.04 15.95
N LYS A 136 1.80 -17.33 17.03
CA LYS A 136 2.40 -16.34 17.92
C LYS A 136 3.41 -15.44 17.21
N ASP A 137 4.19 -16.01 16.30
CA ASP A 137 5.23 -15.26 15.58
C ASP A 137 4.60 -14.35 14.54
N PHE A 138 3.56 -14.84 13.87
CA PHE A 138 2.77 -14.04 12.95
C PHE A 138 2.05 -12.88 13.64
N LEU A 139 1.41 -13.11 14.80
CA LEU A 139 0.72 -12.06 15.57
C LEU A 139 1.69 -10.95 16.02
N LYS A 140 2.87 -11.33 16.54
CA LYS A 140 3.93 -10.37 16.86
C LYS A 140 4.33 -9.56 15.64
N LYS A 141 4.62 -10.22 14.52
CA LYS A 141 5.02 -9.56 13.27
C LYS A 141 3.95 -8.58 12.77
N LEU A 142 2.69 -9.00 12.79
CA LEU A 142 1.56 -8.19 12.32
C LEU A 142 1.31 -6.98 13.23
N SER A 143 1.46 -7.13 14.55
CA SER A 143 1.35 -6.02 15.49
C SER A 143 2.45 -4.97 15.28
N LEU A 144 3.71 -5.39 15.14
CA LEU A 144 4.85 -4.51 14.86
C LEU A 144 4.71 -3.81 13.51
N SER A 145 4.34 -4.56 12.46
CA SER A 145 4.05 -3.97 11.14
C SER A 145 2.94 -2.92 11.23
N SER A 146 1.84 -3.19 11.95
CA SER A 146 0.75 -2.22 12.09
C SER A 146 1.20 -0.92 12.75
N LEU A 147 2.04 -1.01 13.79
CA LEU A 147 2.66 0.16 14.42
C LEU A 147 3.61 0.89 13.46
N LYS A 148 4.44 0.16 12.69
CA LYS A 148 5.35 0.77 11.71
C LYS A 148 4.62 1.46 10.56
N HIS A 149 3.47 0.94 10.13
CA HIS A 149 2.62 1.62 9.15
C HIS A 149 2.14 2.95 9.68
N ARG A 150 1.75 3.01 10.96
CA ARG A 150 1.32 4.24 11.61
C ARG A 150 2.47 5.24 11.73
N GLU A 151 3.65 4.79 12.16
CA GLU A 151 4.87 5.61 12.25
C GLU A 151 5.17 6.32 10.93
N ILE A 152 5.25 5.56 9.84
CA ILE A 152 5.61 6.11 8.52
C ILE A 152 4.52 7.05 8.01
N ILE A 153 3.25 6.77 8.30
CA ILE A 153 2.17 7.67 7.92
C ILE A 153 2.32 9.01 8.67
N GLU A 154 2.48 8.97 9.98
CA GLU A 154 2.51 10.16 10.83
C GLU A 154 3.78 11.01 10.65
N GLU A 155 4.96 10.37 10.54
CA GLU A 155 6.26 11.06 10.51
C GLU A 155 6.69 11.41 9.08
N GLU A 156 6.59 10.48 8.13
CA GLU A 156 7.10 10.68 6.77
C GLU A 156 6.03 11.10 5.77
N ILE A 157 4.86 10.45 5.74
CA ILE A 157 3.88 10.70 4.67
C ILE A 157 3.13 12.00 4.93
N LEU A 158 2.69 12.27 6.16
CA LEU A 158 1.94 13.51 6.47
C LEU A 158 2.76 14.77 6.23
N SER A 159 4.07 14.74 6.50
CA SER A 159 4.98 15.85 6.22
C SER A 159 5.18 16.07 4.72
N LEU A 160 4.99 15.02 3.92
CA LEU A 160 5.02 15.02 2.46
C LEU A 160 3.62 15.03 1.82
N THR A 161 2.57 15.49 2.52
CA THR A 161 1.21 15.48 1.97
C THR A 161 0.70 16.90 1.76
N PRO A 162 0.20 17.27 0.57
CA PRO A 162 -0.48 18.55 0.36
C PRO A 162 -1.71 18.68 1.27
N GLU A 163 -1.98 19.89 1.76
CA GLU A 163 -3.10 20.17 2.69
C GLU A 163 -4.44 19.58 2.22
N ASP A 164 -4.72 19.65 0.91
CA ASP A 164 -5.94 19.11 0.28
C ASP A 164 -6.14 17.59 0.47
N LEU A 165 -5.05 16.85 0.64
CA LEU A 165 -5.05 15.38 0.76
C LEU A 165 -4.85 14.90 2.20
N ARG A 166 -4.42 15.77 3.12
CA ARG A 166 -4.16 15.41 4.53
C ARG A 166 -5.33 14.69 5.20
N PRO A 167 -6.61 15.14 5.08
CA PRO A 167 -7.72 14.43 5.71
C PRO A 167 -7.88 13.00 5.18
N LYS A 168 -7.57 12.77 3.90
CA LYS A 168 -7.64 11.43 3.30
C LYS A 168 -6.49 10.55 3.79
N VAL A 169 -5.29 11.09 3.95
CA VAL A 169 -4.14 10.36 4.49
C VAL A 169 -4.37 10.00 5.97
N ILE A 170 -4.84 10.94 6.79
CA ILE A 170 -5.20 10.68 8.19
C ILE A 170 -6.23 9.56 8.27
N LYS A 171 -7.27 9.57 7.41
CA LYS A 171 -8.25 8.49 7.35
C LYS A 171 -7.64 7.13 6.98
N THR A 172 -6.54 7.09 6.22
CA THR A 172 -5.88 5.81 5.90
C THR A 172 -5.09 5.23 7.08
N GLU A 173 -4.74 6.05 8.06
CA GLU A 173 -4.11 5.62 9.32
C GLU A 173 -5.04 4.72 10.15
N ASP A 174 -6.36 4.93 10.05
CA ASP A 174 -7.38 4.13 10.74
C ASP A 174 -7.21 2.62 10.46
N TYR A 175 -6.77 2.24 9.26
CA TYR A 175 -6.49 0.84 8.94
C TYR A 175 -5.41 0.25 9.86
N SER A 176 -4.33 0.99 10.09
CA SER A 176 -3.22 0.56 10.94
C SER A 176 -3.65 0.49 12.40
N LYS A 177 -4.38 1.51 12.87
CA LYS A 177 -4.93 1.56 14.23
C LYS A 177 -5.88 0.40 14.52
N LEU A 178 -6.90 0.22 13.68
CA LEU A 178 -7.88 -0.85 13.83
C LEU A 178 -7.25 -2.23 13.71
N THR A 179 -6.25 -2.40 12.83
CA THR A 179 -5.51 -3.66 12.71
C THR A 179 -4.75 -3.94 14.00
N TYR A 180 -4.02 -2.97 14.54
CA TYR A 180 -3.26 -3.14 15.78
C TYR A 180 -4.18 -3.52 16.94
N GLU A 181 -5.30 -2.82 17.13
CA GLU A 181 -6.29 -3.15 18.17
C GLU A 181 -6.80 -4.59 18.05
N LYS A 182 -7.18 -4.99 16.83
CA LYS A 182 -7.68 -6.34 16.57
C LYS A 182 -6.64 -7.42 16.87
N VAL A 183 -5.38 -7.16 16.53
CA VAL A 183 -4.26 -8.08 16.78
C VAL A 183 -3.90 -8.10 18.26
N LYS A 184 -3.95 -6.96 18.95
CA LYS A 184 -3.76 -6.84 20.39
C LYS A 184 -4.77 -7.71 21.15
N ASP A 185 -6.06 -7.58 20.83
CA ASP A 185 -7.12 -8.40 21.42
C ASP A 185 -6.87 -9.89 21.19
N LYS A 186 -6.44 -10.26 19.98
CA LYS A 186 -6.11 -11.64 19.63
C LYS A 186 -4.89 -12.14 20.41
N MET A 187 -3.84 -11.34 20.55
CA MET A 187 -2.64 -11.66 21.33
C MET A 187 -2.99 -11.90 22.80
N LEU A 188 -3.80 -11.03 23.40
CA LEU A 188 -4.28 -11.19 24.77
C LEU A 188 -5.08 -12.49 24.94
N SER A 189 -5.94 -12.84 23.98
CA SER A 189 -6.71 -14.10 24.02
C SER A 189 -5.84 -15.36 23.97
N VAL A 190 -4.64 -15.27 23.39
CA VAL A 190 -3.67 -16.37 23.28
C VAL A 190 -2.63 -16.33 24.42
N GLY A 191 -2.76 -15.39 25.36
CA GLY A 191 -1.84 -15.22 26.49
C GLY A 191 -0.50 -14.59 26.11
N LEU A 192 -0.44 -13.83 25.03
CA LEU A 192 0.74 -13.06 24.62
C LEU A 192 0.66 -11.61 25.13
N VAL A 193 1.82 -11.05 25.44
CA VAL A 193 1.95 -9.63 25.72
C VAL A 193 2.09 -8.87 24.39
N PRO A 194 1.18 -7.94 24.04
CA PRO A 194 1.29 -7.12 22.85
C PRO A 194 2.48 -6.15 22.96
N PRO A 195 3.12 -5.77 21.83
CA PRO A 195 4.18 -4.76 21.87
C PRO A 195 3.61 -3.41 22.31
N ASN A 196 4.43 -2.61 23.00
CA ASN A 196 4.02 -1.28 23.46
C ASN A 196 3.58 -0.41 22.28
N ASN A 197 2.45 0.28 22.42
CA ASN A 197 1.95 1.21 21.41
C ASN A 197 2.50 2.61 21.71
N PRO A 198 3.51 3.12 20.97
CA PRO A 198 4.10 4.42 21.26
C PRO A 198 3.16 5.59 20.92
N PHE A 199 2.06 5.31 20.19
CA PHE A 199 1.07 6.29 19.76
C PHE A 199 -0.15 6.38 20.69
N GLU A 200 -0.29 5.47 21.65
CA GLU A 200 -1.21 5.63 22.77
C GLU A 200 -0.49 6.48 23.81
N THR A 201 -0.60 7.80 23.68
CA THR A 201 -0.11 8.71 24.72
C THR A 201 -0.90 8.46 26.00
N LYS A 202 -0.18 8.37 27.13
CA LYS A 202 -0.71 8.41 28.50
C LYS A 202 -1.63 9.60 28.74
#